data_AF-A0A9E3IMM0-F1
#
_entry.id   AF-A0A9E3IMM0-F1
#
_cell.length_a   1.000
_cell.length_b   1.000
_cell.length_c   1.000
_cell.angle_alpha   90.00
_cell.angle_beta   90.00
_cell.angle_gamma   90.00
#
_symmetry.space_group_name_H-M   'P 1'
#
loop_
_entity.id
_entity.type
_entity.pdbx_description
1 polymer ?
#
loop_
_entity_poly.entity_id
_entity_poly.type
_entity_poly.pdbx_seq_one_letter_code
_entity_poly.pdbx_strand_id
1 'polypeptide(L)'
;AAIDHMRDWALGTKGKWVTMGVPSNGEYGIPKDVMFGFPVTTENGKYKIVEGLAIDEFSQERINKTLKELQDEQAGVAHLL
;
A
#
# COMPACT_ATOMS: atom_id res chain seq x y z
N ALA A 1 -0.72 -8.45 14.42
CA ALA A 1 -0.28 -7.51 13.36
C ALA A 1 0.92 -8.06 12.58
N ALA A 2 2.16 -8.04 13.11
CA ALA A 2 3.33 -8.50 12.33
C ALA A 2 3.29 -10.00 11.95
N ILE A 3 2.91 -10.86 12.89
CA ILE A 3 2.75 -12.31 12.62
C ILE A 3 1.64 -12.56 11.60
N ASP A 4 0.50 -11.85 11.74
CA ASP A 4 -0.62 -11.96 10.78
C ASP A 4 -0.20 -11.51 9.39
N HIS A 5 0.52 -10.40 9.28
CA HIS A 5 1.05 -9.89 8.02
C HIS A 5 1.94 -10.92 7.33
N MET A 6 2.91 -11.50 8.04
CA MET A 6 3.79 -12.52 7.47
C MET A 6 3.07 -13.82 7.13
N ARG A 7 2.11 -14.24 7.96
CA ARG A 7 1.26 -15.42 7.70
C ARG A 7 0.44 -15.22 6.44
N ASP A 8 -0.24 -14.09 6.33
CA ASP A 8 -1.13 -13.79 5.22
C ASP A 8 -0.31 -13.62 3.94
N TRP A 9 0.86 -13.00 4.00
CA TRP A 9 1.77 -12.93 2.85
C TRP A 9 2.27 -14.31 2.41
N ALA A 10 2.82 -15.11 3.33
CA ALA A 10 3.44 -16.39 2.98
C ALA A 10 2.43 -17.46 2.56
N LEU A 11 1.30 -17.56 3.27
CA LEU A 11 0.32 -18.64 3.11
C LEU A 11 -0.90 -18.24 2.26
N GLY A 12 -1.02 -16.97 1.90
CA GLY A 12 -2.12 -16.45 1.12
C GLY A 12 -3.35 -16.07 1.95
N THR A 13 -4.15 -15.14 1.43
CA THR A 13 -5.36 -14.62 2.10
C THR A 13 -6.65 -15.34 1.68
N LYS A 14 -6.55 -16.32 0.78
CA LYS A 14 -7.70 -17.09 0.24
C LYS A 14 -8.78 -16.16 -0.33
N GLY A 15 -8.35 -15.11 -1.04
CA GLY A 15 -9.23 -14.12 -1.66
C GLY A 15 -9.75 -13.02 -0.72
N LYS A 16 -9.49 -13.10 0.59
CA LYS A 16 -9.80 -12.00 1.53
C LYS A 16 -8.85 -10.83 1.29
N TRP A 17 -9.36 -9.62 1.48
CA TRP A 17 -8.54 -8.42 1.42
C TRP A 17 -7.85 -8.19 2.76
N VAL A 18 -6.57 -7.87 2.70
CA VAL A 18 -5.77 -7.42 3.83
C VAL A 18 -5.03 -6.15 3.45
N THR A 19 -4.58 -5.39 4.43
CA THR A 19 -3.78 -4.20 4.18
C THR A 19 -2.30 -4.54 4.29
N MET A 20 -1.52 -4.22 3.25
CA MET A 20 -0.06 -4.33 3.27
C MET A 20 0.57 -3.02 2.79
N GLY A 21 1.64 -2.60 3.47
CA GLY A 21 2.51 -1.53 2.99
C GLY A 21 3.43 -2.07 1.91
N VAL A 22 3.18 -1.73 0.66
CA VAL A 22 3.93 -2.22 -0.51
C VAL A 22 4.35 -1.05 -1.40
N PRO A 23 5.43 -1.17 -2.20
CA PRO A 23 5.81 -0.12 -3.13
C PRO A 23 4.74 0.04 -4.21
N SER A 24 4.27 1.26 -4.41
CA SER A 24 3.31 1.56 -5.47
C SER A 24 3.95 1.50 -6.85
N ASN A 25 3.17 1.12 -7.86
CA ASN A 25 3.45 1.29 -9.28
C ASN A 25 2.59 2.37 -9.95
N GLY A 26 1.91 3.24 -9.20
CA GLY A 26 0.98 4.24 -9.75
C GLY A 26 -0.49 4.01 -9.36
N GLU A 27 -0.79 2.94 -8.62
CA GLU A 27 -2.16 2.58 -8.28
C GLU A 27 -2.83 3.69 -7.47
N TYR A 28 -4.09 4.00 -7.79
CA TYR A 28 -4.87 5.03 -7.10
C TYR A 28 -4.24 6.43 -7.08
N GLY A 29 -3.35 6.74 -8.03
CA GLY A 29 -2.67 8.03 -8.12
C GLY A 29 -1.51 8.19 -7.12
N ILE A 30 -1.10 7.10 -6.44
CA ILE A 30 0.07 7.09 -5.59
C ILE A 30 1.33 7.02 -6.45
N PRO A 31 2.34 7.88 -6.26
CA PRO A 31 3.57 7.86 -7.05
C PRO A 31 4.32 6.53 -6.92
N LYS A 32 4.97 6.13 -8.01
CA LYS A 32 5.79 4.92 -8.04
C LYS A 32 6.86 4.95 -6.94
N ASP A 33 7.17 3.78 -6.39
CA ASP A 33 8.19 3.52 -5.37
C ASP A 33 7.87 4.11 -3.98
N VAL A 34 6.73 4.81 -3.81
CA VAL A 34 6.22 5.19 -2.50
C VAL A 34 5.68 3.95 -1.79
N MET A 35 6.20 3.67 -0.59
CA MET A 35 5.64 2.64 0.29
C MET A 35 4.30 3.13 0.84
N PHE A 36 3.21 2.50 0.42
CA PHE A 36 1.86 2.92 0.82
C PHE A 36 1.00 1.71 1.20
N GLY A 37 0.03 1.92 2.09
CA GLY A 37 -0.89 0.87 2.51
C GLY A 37 -1.98 0.64 1.47
N PHE A 38 -1.96 -0.53 0.82
CA PHE A 38 -2.97 -0.90 -0.17
C PHE A 38 -3.81 -2.09 0.30
N PRO A 39 -5.08 -2.18 -0.13
CA PRO A 39 -5.84 -3.43 -0.07
C PRO A 39 -5.22 -4.42 -1.06
N VAL A 40 -4.81 -5.58 -0.57
CA VAL A 40 -4.20 -6.64 -1.37
C VAL A 40 -4.89 -7.98 -1.11
N THR A 41 -4.80 -8.86 -2.10
CA THR A 41 -4.92 -10.31 -1.90
C THR A 41 -3.54 -10.93 -2.03
N THR A 42 -3.32 -12.06 -1.36
CA THR A 42 -2.04 -12.77 -1.45
C THR A 42 -2.25 -14.23 -1.81
N GLU A 43 -1.34 -14.76 -2.61
CA GLU A 43 -1.31 -16.16 -3.03
C GLU A 43 0.13 -16.57 -3.34
N ASN A 44 0.54 -17.75 -2.88
CA ASN A 44 1.88 -18.33 -3.17
C ASN A 44 3.05 -17.37 -2.88
N GLY A 45 2.99 -16.64 -1.75
CA GLY A 45 4.03 -15.68 -1.36
C GLY A 45 4.06 -14.39 -2.17
N LYS A 46 3.07 -14.16 -3.04
CA LYS A 46 2.94 -12.92 -3.84
C LYS A 46 1.71 -12.16 -3.39
N TYR A 47 1.80 -10.84 -3.37
CA TYR A 47 0.64 -9.96 -3.20
C TYR A 47 0.17 -9.45 -4.56
N LYS A 48 -1.11 -9.10 -4.64
CA LYS A 48 -1.71 -8.37 -5.75
C LYS A 48 -2.57 -7.26 -5.18
N ILE A 49 -2.32 -6.03 -5.63
CA ILE A 49 -3.16 -4.88 -5.27
C ILE A 49 -4.55 -5.11 -5.87
N VAL A 50 -5.57 -4.89 -5.04
CA VAL A 50 -6.95 -4.89 -5.50
C VAL A 50 -7.14 -3.66 -6.38
N GLU A 51 -7.61 -3.84 -7.60
CA GLU A 51 -7.83 -2.78 -8.60
C GLU A 51 -9.34 -2.47 -8.73
N GLY A 52 -9.66 -1.31 -9.33
CA GLY A 52 -11.03 -0.95 -9.68
C GLY A 52 -11.89 -0.43 -8.52
N LEU A 53 -11.28 -0.07 -7.39
CA LEU A 53 -12.01 0.59 -6.30
C LEU A 53 -12.35 2.03 -6.67
N ALA A 54 -13.61 2.40 -6.49
CA ALA A 54 -14.02 3.79 -6.59
C ALA A 54 -13.49 4.57 -5.38
N ILE A 55 -12.79 5.67 -5.64
CA ILE A 55 -12.30 6.58 -4.61
C ILE A 55 -13.17 7.84 -4.68
N ASP A 56 -13.97 8.06 -3.65
CA ASP A 56 -14.73 9.31 -3.52
C ASP A 56 -13.84 10.47 -3.05
N GLU A 57 -14.37 11.69 -3.12
CA GLU A 57 -13.62 12.91 -2.79
C GLU A 57 -13.09 12.89 -1.35
N PHE A 58 -13.88 12.37 -0.41
CA PHE A 58 -13.48 12.26 0.99
C PHE A 58 -12.28 11.30 1.15
N SER A 59 -12.36 10.12 0.53
CA SER A 59 -11.29 9.13 0.54
C SER A 59 -10.03 9.69 -0.12
N GLN A 60 -10.17 10.38 -1.25
CA GLN A 60 -9.06 11.03 -1.94
C GLN A 60 -8.38 12.09 -1.08
N GLU A 61 -9.14 12.92 -0.36
CA GLU A 61 -8.57 13.94 0.53
C GLU A 61 -7.74 13.30 1.65
N ARG A 62 -8.20 12.17 2.22
CA ARG A 62 -7.47 11.43 3.25
C ARG A 62 -6.20 10.78 2.68
N ILE A 63 -6.30 10.16 1.51
CA ILE A 63 -5.15 9.58 0.81
C ILE A 63 -4.10 10.65 0.53
N ASN A 64 -4.50 11.83 0.02
CA ASN A 64 -3.59 12.93 -0.29
C ASN A 64 -2.86 13.45 0.95
N LYS A 65 -3.52 13.50 2.11
CA LYS A 65 -2.88 13.90 3.39
C LYS A 65 -1.79 12.91 3.79
N THR A 66 -2.09 11.63 3.80
CA THR A 66 -1.11 10.58 4.13
C THR A 66 0.03 10.54 3.10
N LEU A 67 -0.28 10.69 1.82
CA LEU A 67 0.72 10.73 0.76
C LEU A 67 1.70 11.89 0.96
N LYS A 68 1.21 13.07 1.34
CA LYS A 68 2.06 14.22 1.63
C LYS A 68 3.02 13.93 2.78
N GLU A 69 2.54 13.35 3.87
CA GLU A 69 3.40 12.97 5.02
C GLU A 69 4.53 12.02 4.59
N LEU A 70 4.21 11.00 3.79
CA LEU A 70 5.21 10.05 3.28
C LEU A 70 6.24 10.69 2.34
N GLN A 71 5.82 11.66 1.52
CA GLN A 71 6.73 12.42 0.65
C GLN A 71 7.65 13.34 1.47
N ASP A 72 7.13 13.97 2.52
CA ASP A 72 7.92 14.80 3.42
C ASP A 72 8.97 13.94 4.18
N GLU A 73 8.59 12.73 4.63
CA GLU A 73 9.52 11.76 5.21
C GLU A 73 10.60 11.32 4.20
N GLN A 74 10.19 10.98 2.97
CA GLN A 74 11.12 10.58 1.90
C GLN A 74 12.14 11.69 1.62
N ALA A 75 11.70 12.95 1.56
CA ALA A 75 12.58 14.10 1.37
C ALA A 75 13.56 14.27 2.55
N GLY A 76 13.11 14.05 3.78
CA GLY A 76 13.93 14.12 4.99
C GLY A 76 15.06 13.10 5.01
N VAL A 77 14.83 11.89 4.48
CA VAL A 77 15.82 10.80 4.42
C VAL A 77 16.58 10.72 3.10
N ALA A 78 16.35 11.65 2.17
CA ALA A 78 16.95 11.61 0.82
C ALA A 78 18.49 11.59 0.81
N HIS A 79 19.12 12.05 1.89
CA HIS A 79 20.59 12.04 2.07
C HIS A 79 21.18 10.66 2.42
N LEU A 80 20.33 9.65 2.66
CA LEU A 80 20.74 8.28 2.99
C LEU A 80 20.75 7.34 1.77
N LEU A 81 20.44 7.86 0.57
CA LEU A 81 20.39 7.16 -0.71
C LEU A 81 21.51 7.66 -1.64
#